data_AF-A0A1E1WA06-F1
#
_entry.id   AF-A0A1E1WA06-F1
#
_cell.length_a   1.000
_cell.length_b   1.000
_cell.length_c   1.000
_cell.angle_alpha   90.00
_cell.angle_beta   90.00
_cell.angle_gamma   90.00
#
_symmetry.space_group_name_H-M   'P 1'
#
loop_
_entity.id
_entity.type
_entity.pdbx_description
1 polymer ?
#
loop_
_entity_poly.entity_id
_entity_poly.type
_entity_poly.pdbx_seq_one_letter_code
_entity_poly.pdbx_strand_id
1 'polypeptide(L)'
;RCGPASLRAVREGELQRPYDAGYVYAQVNADKVLWKFTGVIQPLKLLGRDTTSIGRMISTKTIGRMEREDITDLYKYPESTKEERMTMEKALHRSEHIFARYYLNEVFNDVVFDFELKDNIKIGQDFNVILHVKNRSPMSPHKVRGVLRVDTVTYTGKTGDSVKREEFELDMG
;
A
#
# COMPACT_ATOMS: atom_id res chain seq x y z
N ARG A 1 13.54 -14.66 14.97
CA ARG A 1 13.61 -15.80 14.01
C ARG A 1 12.20 -16.02 13.49
N CYS A 2 12.03 -16.47 12.24
CA CYS A 2 10.73 -16.66 11.60
C CYS A 2 10.76 -17.96 10.78
N GLY A 3 9.73 -18.80 10.91
CA GLY A 3 9.51 -20.01 10.11
C GLY A 3 10.08 -21.31 10.72
N PRO A 4 9.93 -22.44 10.00
CA PRO A 4 9.47 -22.54 8.61
C PRO A 4 7.95 -22.35 8.45
N ALA A 5 7.56 -21.54 7.45
CA ALA A 5 6.17 -21.33 7.06
C ALA A 5 5.89 -22.01 5.72
N SER A 6 4.81 -22.78 5.62
CA SER A 6 4.38 -23.40 4.37
C SER A 6 3.91 -22.34 3.37
N LEU A 7 4.51 -22.31 2.16
CA LEU A 7 4.05 -21.41 1.09
C LEU A 7 2.59 -21.62 0.74
N ARG A 8 2.12 -22.88 0.76
CA ARG A 8 0.72 -23.19 0.55
C ARG A 8 -0.16 -22.62 1.67
N ALA A 9 0.27 -22.71 2.92
CA ALA A 9 -0.47 -22.12 4.03
C ALA A 9 -0.54 -20.58 3.91
N VAL A 10 0.54 -19.94 3.47
CA VAL A 10 0.57 -18.51 3.17
C VAL A 10 -0.39 -18.18 2.02
N ARG A 11 -0.26 -18.84 0.86
CA ARG A 11 -1.12 -18.57 -0.30
C ARG A 11 -2.61 -18.76 -0.02
N GLU A 12 -2.96 -19.74 0.80
CA GLU A 12 -4.36 -20.09 1.12
C GLU A 12 -4.92 -19.34 2.35
N GLY A 13 -4.15 -18.42 2.95
CA GLY A 13 -4.56 -17.66 4.13
C GLY A 13 -4.76 -18.52 5.39
N GLU A 14 -4.03 -19.63 5.53
CA GLU A 14 -4.08 -20.53 6.69
C GLU A 14 -3.18 -20.05 7.84
N LEU A 15 -3.49 -18.87 8.41
CA LEU A 15 -2.62 -18.17 9.37
C LEU A 15 -2.28 -18.95 10.65
N GLN A 16 -3.12 -19.91 11.05
CA GLN A 16 -2.98 -20.72 12.27
C GLN A 16 -2.01 -21.89 12.11
N ARG A 17 -1.50 -22.14 10.90
CA ARG A 17 -0.50 -23.20 10.68
C ARG A 17 0.85 -22.78 11.26
N PRO A 18 1.51 -23.65 12.04
CA PRO A 18 2.89 -23.39 12.43
C PRO A 18 3.82 -23.46 11.21
N TYR A 19 4.89 -22.69 11.14
CA TYR A 19 5.31 -21.60 12.05
C TYR A 19 5.17 -20.24 11.35
N ASP A 20 4.78 -19.21 12.11
CA ASP A 20 4.77 -17.80 11.67
C ASP A 20 4.00 -17.52 10.36
N ALA A 21 3.06 -18.38 9.96
CA ALA A 21 2.32 -18.24 8.71
C ALA A 21 1.59 -16.89 8.62
N GLY A 22 1.02 -16.41 9.73
CA GLY A 22 0.39 -15.09 9.79
C GLY A 22 1.35 -13.93 9.53
N TYR A 23 2.58 -14.00 10.06
CA TYR A 23 3.59 -12.97 9.86
C TYR A 23 4.09 -12.96 8.40
N VAL A 24 4.36 -14.12 7.83
CA VAL A 24 4.76 -14.25 6.42
C VAL A 24 3.63 -13.80 5.49
N TYR A 25 2.38 -14.17 5.80
CA TYR A 25 1.19 -13.72 5.07
C TYR A 25 1.08 -12.20 5.04
N ALA A 26 1.23 -11.53 6.18
CA ALA A 26 1.14 -10.07 6.26
C ALA A 26 2.20 -9.37 5.41
N GLN A 27 3.42 -9.91 5.29
CA GLN A 27 4.46 -9.31 4.46
C GLN A 27 4.12 -9.28 2.96
N VAL A 28 3.29 -10.22 2.49
CA VAL A 28 2.97 -10.37 1.07
C VAL A 28 1.53 -9.99 0.71
N ASN A 29 0.61 -9.94 1.68
CA ASN A 29 -0.80 -9.66 1.46
C ASN A 29 -1.35 -8.47 2.26
N ALA A 30 -0.56 -7.77 3.08
CA ALA A 30 -1.11 -6.64 3.84
C ALA A 30 -1.63 -5.52 2.93
N ASP A 31 -2.79 -4.98 3.27
CA ASP A 31 -3.32 -3.79 2.62
C ASP A 31 -2.78 -2.52 3.29
N LYS A 32 -2.44 -1.52 2.48
CA LYS A 32 -2.02 -0.21 2.96
C LYS A 32 -3.25 0.67 3.17
N VAL A 33 -3.49 1.09 4.40
CA VAL A 33 -4.64 1.93 4.77
C VAL A 33 -4.16 3.34 5.08
N LEU A 34 -4.75 4.35 4.43
CA LEU A 34 -4.43 5.75 4.62
C LEU A 34 -5.44 6.39 5.57
N TRP A 35 -4.95 6.96 6.66
CA TRP A 35 -5.78 7.63 7.67
C TRP A 35 -5.41 9.10 7.80
N LYS A 36 -6.41 9.97 7.91
CA LYS A 36 -6.23 11.36 8.34
C LYS A 36 -6.33 11.40 9.85
N PHE A 37 -5.23 11.81 10.48
CA PHE A 37 -5.21 12.15 11.89
C PHE A 37 -5.38 13.66 12.05
N THR A 38 -6.40 14.08 12.79
CA THR A 38 -6.73 15.49 13.04
C THR A 38 -6.61 15.89 14.52
N GLY A 39 -5.98 15.04 15.33
CA GLY A 39 -5.75 15.25 16.76
C GLY A 39 -6.31 14.10 17.60
N VAL A 40 -5.83 14.00 18.85
CA VAL A 40 -6.09 12.85 19.75
C VAL A 40 -7.57 12.65 20.06
N ILE A 41 -8.36 13.73 20.04
CA ILE A 41 -9.78 13.74 20.38
C ILE A 41 -10.67 13.39 19.17
N GLN A 42 -10.17 13.61 17.95
CA GLN A 42 -10.96 13.43 16.74
C GLN A 42 -10.82 12.01 16.20
N PRO A 43 -11.91 11.40 15.68
CA PRO A 43 -11.84 10.08 15.08
C PRO A 43 -10.94 10.10 13.84
N LEU A 44 -10.17 9.02 13.65
CA LEU A 44 -9.41 8.83 12.42
C LEU A 44 -10.36 8.77 11.23
N LYS A 45 -10.12 9.60 10.21
CA LYS A 45 -10.87 9.54 8.95
C LYS A 45 -10.13 8.66 7.95
N LEU A 46 -10.79 7.61 7.47
CA LEU A 46 -10.26 6.77 6.40
C LEU A 46 -10.20 7.56 5.09
N LEU A 47 -9.03 7.65 4.48
CA LEU A 47 -8.80 8.35 3.21
C LEU A 47 -8.70 7.42 2.02
N GLY A 48 -8.31 6.17 2.24
CA GLY A 48 -8.07 5.26 1.14
C GLY A 48 -7.50 3.94 1.62
N ARG A 49 -7.55 2.98 0.71
CA ARG A 49 -6.91 1.69 0.85
C ARG A 49 -6.26 1.34 -0.48
N ASP A 50 -5.00 0.93 -0.41
CA ASP A 50 -4.28 0.35 -1.52
C ASP A 50 -4.04 -1.13 -1.20
N THR A 51 -4.61 -1.97 -2.04
CA THR A 51 -4.66 -3.41 -1.84
C THR A 51 -3.71 -4.18 -2.75
N THR A 52 -2.82 -3.47 -3.44
CA THR A 52 -2.02 -4.04 -4.55
C THR A 52 -0.54 -3.71 -4.47
N SER A 53 -0.12 -2.78 -3.62
CA SER A 53 1.28 -2.35 -3.56
C SER A 53 2.20 -3.27 -2.75
N ILE A 54 1.66 -4.06 -1.82
CA ILE A 54 2.45 -4.93 -0.94
C ILE A 54 2.61 -6.32 -1.55
N GLY A 55 3.79 -6.92 -1.35
CA GLY A 55 4.07 -8.30 -1.78
C GLY A 55 4.25 -8.47 -3.29
N ARG A 56 4.76 -7.44 -3.97
CA ARG A 56 4.98 -7.45 -5.42
C ARG A 56 6.36 -8.00 -5.79
N MET A 57 6.44 -8.61 -6.97
CA MET A 57 7.70 -9.04 -7.61
C MET A 57 8.58 -9.89 -6.69
N ILE A 58 7.96 -10.85 -5.99
CA ILE A 58 8.71 -11.79 -5.14
C ILE A 58 9.61 -12.60 -6.06
N SER A 59 10.91 -12.52 -5.81
CA SER A 59 11.92 -12.95 -6.77
C SER A 59 12.89 -13.95 -6.18
N THR A 60 13.30 -14.90 -7.01
CA THR A 60 14.46 -15.75 -6.77
C THR A 60 15.39 -15.73 -7.97
N LYS A 61 16.61 -16.25 -7.81
CA LYS A 61 17.56 -16.43 -8.90
C LYS A 61 17.22 -17.72 -9.65
N THR A 62 17.18 -17.65 -10.99
CA THR A 62 16.98 -18.84 -11.84
C THR A 62 18.10 -19.86 -11.67
N ILE A 63 17.76 -21.15 -11.75
CA ILE A 63 18.72 -22.25 -11.61
C ILE A 63 19.81 -22.14 -12.69
N GLY A 64 21.07 -22.04 -12.25
CA GLY A 64 22.25 -22.01 -13.12
C GLY A 64 22.47 -20.70 -13.88
N ARG A 65 21.66 -19.67 -13.68
CA ARG A 65 21.74 -18.40 -14.41
C ARG A 65 21.55 -17.18 -13.50
N MET A 66 21.91 -15.98 -13.96
CA MET A 66 21.79 -14.74 -13.16
C MET A 66 20.52 -13.95 -13.47
N GLU A 67 19.51 -14.61 -14.05
CA GLU A 67 18.21 -13.98 -14.31
C GLU A 67 17.27 -14.08 -13.10
N ARG A 68 16.29 -13.17 -13.09
CA ARG A 68 15.22 -13.11 -12.11
C ARG A 68 14.12 -14.11 -12.48
N GLU A 69 13.78 -14.98 -11.54
CA GLU A 69 12.58 -15.82 -11.58
C GLU A 69 11.53 -15.23 -10.63
N ASP A 70 10.34 -14.94 -11.17
CA ASP A 70 9.21 -14.44 -10.38
C ASP A 70 8.44 -15.60 -9.75
N ILE A 71 8.29 -15.57 -8.44
CA ILE A 71 7.61 -16.60 -7.65
C ILE A 71 6.42 -16.01 -6.87
N THR A 72 5.91 -14.84 -7.26
CA THR A 72 4.82 -14.15 -6.57
C THR A 72 3.57 -15.03 -6.44
N ASP A 73 3.22 -15.75 -7.50
CA ASP A 73 2.04 -16.64 -7.54
C ASP A 73 2.15 -17.87 -6.61
N LEU A 74 3.34 -18.15 -6.07
CA LEU A 74 3.53 -19.19 -5.06
C LEU A 74 3.11 -18.71 -3.66
N TYR A 75 3.11 -17.40 -3.43
CA TYR A 75 2.83 -16.79 -2.12
C TYR A 75 1.42 -16.21 -2.02
N LYS A 76 0.82 -15.78 -3.13
CA LYS A 76 -0.49 -15.15 -3.16
C LYS A 76 -1.20 -15.38 -4.49
N TYR A 77 -2.51 -15.21 -4.50
CA TYR A 77 -3.27 -15.15 -5.74
C TYR A 77 -3.03 -13.80 -6.45
N PRO A 78 -3.23 -13.73 -7.78
CA PRO A 78 -3.09 -12.48 -8.51
C PRO A 78 -4.02 -11.39 -7.96
N GLU A 79 -3.51 -10.16 -7.90
CA GLU A 79 -4.26 -9.02 -7.38
C GLU A 79 -5.59 -8.81 -8.11
N SER A 80 -6.60 -8.34 -7.39
CA SER A 80 -7.95 -8.06 -7.93
C SER A 80 -8.72 -9.29 -8.43
N THR A 81 -8.23 -10.50 -8.14
CA THR A 81 -8.98 -11.74 -8.37
C THR A 81 -9.93 -12.03 -7.21
N LYS A 82 -10.96 -12.84 -7.45
CA LYS A 82 -11.92 -13.22 -6.41
C LYS A 82 -11.23 -14.07 -5.33
N GLU A 83 -10.34 -14.96 -5.75
CA GLU A 83 -9.57 -15.85 -4.90
C GLU A 83 -8.69 -15.08 -3.92
N GLU A 84 -8.03 -14.03 -4.41
CA GLU A 84 -7.23 -13.14 -3.58
C GLU A 84 -8.09 -12.44 -2.52
N ARG A 85 -9.23 -11.85 -2.91
CA ARG A 85 -10.13 -11.17 -1.96
C ARG A 85 -10.75 -12.12 -0.95
N MET A 86 -11.19 -13.30 -1.37
CA MET A 86 -11.71 -14.34 -0.47
C MET A 86 -10.65 -14.80 0.54
N THR A 87 -9.39 -14.90 0.09
CA THR A 87 -8.27 -15.29 0.98
C THR A 87 -8.00 -14.22 2.02
N MET A 88 -8.00 -12.95 1.62
CA MET A 88 -7.85 -11.82 2.55
C MET A 88 -8.99 -11.75 3.56
N GLU A 89 -10.25 -11.90 3.13
CA GLU A 89 -11.40 -11.93 4.03
C GLU A 89 -11.28 -13.08 5.03
N LYS A 90 -10.95 -14.29 4.57
CA LYS A 90 -10.70 -15.46 5.43
C LYS A 90 -9.59 -15.19 6.45
N ALA A 91 -8.50 -14.55 6.03
CA ALA A 91 -7.39 -14.18 6.91
C ALA A 91 -7.81 -13.15 7.96
N LEU A 92 -8.55 -12.11 7.57
CA LEU A 92 -9.06 -11.07 8.47
C LEU A 92 -10.00 -11.64 9.54
N HIS A 93 -10.94 -12.50 9.15
CA HIS A 93 -11.84 -13.16 10.10
C HIS A 93 -11.08 -13.97 11.17
N ARG A 94 -9.95 -14.56 10.79
CA ARG A 94 -9.10 -15.36 11.69
C ARG A 94 -8.10 -14.53 12.49
N SER A 95 -7.89 -13.27 12.13
CA SER A 95 -6.90 -12.38 12.77
C SER A 95 -7.41 -11.73 14.06
N GLU A 96 -8.73 -11.73 14.29
CA GLU A 96 -9.41 -11.04 15.41
C GLU A 96 -9.05 -9.55 15.54
N HIS A 97 -8.50 -8.93 14.49
CA HIS A 97 -7.97 -7.57 14.59
C HIS A 97 -9.09 -6.53 14.63
N ILE A 98 -9.01 -5.61 15.59
CA ILE A 98 -9.98 -4.52 15.79
C ILE A 98 -10.13 -3.63 14.55
N PHE A 99 -9.10 -3.57 13.70
CA PHE A 99 -9.16 -2.80 12.44
C PHE A 99 -9.81 -3.54 11.27
N ALA A 100 -10.06 -4.85 11.37
CA ALA A 100 -10.75 -5.61 10.33
C ALA A 100 -12.15 -5.04 10.03
N ARG A 101 -12.84 -4.49 11.04
CA ARG A 101 -14.15 -3.85 10.87
C ARG A 101 -14.14 -2.62 9.96
N TYR A 102 -13.01 -1.93 9.82
CA TYR A 102 -12.90 -0.76 8.94
C TYR A 102 -12.57 -1.15 7.49
N TYR A 103 -12.21 -2.41 7.25
CA TYR A 103 -11.88 -2.91 5.92
C TYR A 103 -13.08 -2.86 4.96
N LEU A 104 -14.31 -2.90 5.48
CA LEU A 104 -15.55 -2.84 4.72
C LEU A 104 -16.14 -1.42 4.62
N ASN A 105 -15.53 -0.43 5.26
CA ASN A 105 -16.04 0.94 5.16
C ASN A 105 -15.68 1.52 3.80
N GLU A 106 -16.69 2.05 3.11
CA GLU A 106 -16.47 2.71 1.83
C GLU A 106 -15.63 3.98 2.00
N VAL A 107 -14.66 4.13 1.11
CA VAL A 107 -13.84 5.33 1.01
C VAL A 107 -14.62 6.33 0.17
N PHE A 108 -15.27 7.30 0.83
CA PHE A 108 -15.89 8.41 0.13
C PHE A 108 -14.97 9.64 0.16
N ASN A 109 -14.24 9.84 -0.93
CA ASN A 109 -13.50 11.08 -1.18
C ASN A 109 -13.80 11.59 -2.57
N ASP A 110 -14.36 12.80 -2.63
CA ASP A 110 -14.65 13.50 -3.88
C ASP A 110 -13.36 13.90 -4.63
N VAL A 111 -12.26 14.13 -3.91
CA VAL A 111 -10.98 14.50 -4.51
C VAL A 111 -9.96 13.37 -4.34
N VAL A 112 -9.32 12.99 -5.44
CA VAL A 112 -8.26 11.97 -5.46
C VAL A 112 -6.94 12.56 -5.93
N PHE A 113 -5.86 12.11 -5.29
CA PHE A 113 -4.48 12.51 -5.54
C PHE A 113 -3.69 11.30 -6.04
N ASP A 114 -2.88 11.49 -7.07
CA ASP A 114 -1.99 10.47 -7.61
C ASP A 114 -0.62 11.06 -7.95
N PHE A 115 0.45 10.32 -7.71
CA PHE A 115 1.81 10.77 -7.97
C PHE A 115 2.41 10.04 -9.17
N GLU A 116 2.93 10.80 -10.11
CA GLU A 116 3.69 10.29 -11.24
C GLU A 116 5.15 10.74 -11.14
N LEU A 117 6.05 9.78 -11.29
CA LEU A 117 7.48 10.03 -11.42
C LEU A 117 7.85 9.86 -12.90
N LYS A 118 8.30 10.93 -13.56
CA LYS A 118 8.52 10.90 -15.02
C LYS A 118 9.84 10.25 -15.44
N ASP A 119 10.83 10.24 -14.54
CA ASP A 119 12.22 9.98 -14.92
C ASP A 119 12.83 8.80 -14.16
N ASN A 120 13.73 8.06 -14.84
CA ASN A 120 14.67 7.15 -14.17
C ASN A 120 15.70 7.99 -13.41
N ILE A 121 15.46 8.19 -12.12
CA ILE A 121 16.29 9.06 -11.26
C ILE A 121 17.71 8.49 -11.16
N LYS A 122 18.68 9.29 -11.61
CA LYS A 122 20.11 9.05 -11.35
C LYS A 122 20.58 9.97 -10.25
N ILE A 123 21.46 9.44 -9.40
CA ILE A 123 22.07 10.23 -8.32
C ILE A 123 22.83 11.41 -8.93
N GLY A 124 22.55 12.62 -8.43
CA GLY A 124 23.16 13.87 -8.88
C GLY A 124 22.46 14.55 -10.05
N GLN A 125 21.35 14.00 -10.57
CA GLN A 125 20.53 14.64 -11.59
C GLN A 125 19.24 15.19 -11.00
N ASP A 126 18.71 16.24 -11.61
CA ASP A 126 17.37 16.73 -11.33
C ASP A 126 16.33 15.68 -11.75
N PHE A 127 15.19 15.65 -11.07
CA PHE A 127 14.08 14.77 -11.38
C PHE A 127 12.75 15.49 -11.21
N ASN A 128 11.74 15.05 -11.97
CA ASN A 128 10.41 15.64 -11.95
C ASN A 128 9.39 14.74 -11.29
N VAL A 129 8.59 15.32 -10.39
CA VAL A 129 7.44 14.69 -9.74
C VAL A 129 6.18 15.46 -10.12
N ILE A 130 5.14 14.75 -10.53
CA ILE A 130 3.84 15.34 -10.86
C ILE A 130 2.81 14.83 -9.88
N LEU A 131 2.08 15.77 -9.29
CA LEU A 131 0.89 15.48 -8.49
C LEU A 131 -0.34 15.70 -9.36
N HIS A 132 -1.02 14.62 -9.71
CA HIS A 132 -2.33 14.65 -10.34
C HIS A 132 -3.40 14.82 -9.27
N VAL A 133 -4.26 15.83 -9.43
CA VAL A 133 -5.40 16.08 -8.54
C VAL A 133 -6.68 16.03 -9.36
N LYS A 134 -7.63 15.18 -8.96
CA LYS A 134 -8.88 14.97 -9.69
C LYS A 134 -10.09 15.14 -8.78
N ASN A 135 -10.98 16.07 -9.14
CA ASN A 135 -12.34 16.13 -8.60
C ASN A 135 -13.19 15.04 -9.29
N ARG A 136 -13.77 14.16 -8.49
CA ARG A 136 -14.70 13.10 -8.90
C ARG A 136 -16.15 13.47 -8.59
N SER A 137 -16.40 14.56 -7.87
CA SER A 137 -17.76 15.03 -7.59
C SER A 137 -18.37 15.60 -8.87
N PRO A 138 -19.53 15.09 -9.32
CA PRO A 138 -20.21 15.62 -10.50
C PRO A 138 -20.96 16.92 -10.24
N MET A 139 -21.10 17.34 -8.98
CA MET A 139 -21.98 18.44 -8.58
C MET A 139 -21.32 19.47 -7.66
N SER A 140 -20.23 19.12 -6.99
CA SER A 140 -19.61 20.00 -6.00
C SER A 140 -18.23 20.47 -6.48
N PRO A 141 -18.05 21.78 -6.72
CA PRO A 141 -16.71 22.33 -6.87
C PRO A 141 -15.97 22.24 -5.53
N HIS A 142 -14.69 21.93 -5.60
CA HIS A 142 -13.85 21.74 -4.42
C HIS A 142 -12.64 22.66 -4.46
N LYS A 143 -12.42 23.37 -3.35
CA LYS A 143 -11.20 24.12 -3.11
C LYS A 143 -10.22 23.27 -2.32
N VAL A 144 -9.07 22.95 -2.93
CA VAL A 144 -8.03 22.10 -2.35
C VAL A 144 -6.88 22.96 -1.89
N ARG A 145 -6.46 22.79 -0.63
CA ARG A 145 -5.19 23.29 -0.11
C ARG A 145 -4.35 22.12 0.33
N GLY A 146 -3.08 22.13 -0.02
CA GLY A 146 -2.18 21.02 0.23
C GLY A 146 -0.74 21.44 0.43
N VAL A 147 0.04 20.48 0.93
CA VAL A 147 1.48 20.60 1.10
C VAL A 147 2.10 19.43 0.39
N LEU A 148 2.95 19.71 -0.59
CA LEU A 148 3.83 18.74 -1.22
C LEU A 148 5.15 18.73 -0.46
N ARG A 149 5.60 17.54 -0.05
CA ARG A 149 6.83 17.37 0.71
C ARG A 149 7.67 16.25 0.11
N VAL A 150 8.98 16.50 0.02
CA VAL A 150 9.99 15.54 -0.39
C VAL A 150 10.93 15.35 0.78
N ASP A 151 11.03 14.11 1.25
CA ASP A 151 11.90 13.72 2.34
C ASP A 151 12.81 12.57 1.91
N THR A 152 13.99 12.51 2.50
CA THR A 152 14.84 11.32 2.39
C THR A 152 14.20 10.17 3.15
N VAL A 153 14.27 8.95 2.61
CA VAL A 153 13.70 7.75 3.22
C VAL A 153 14.65 6.58 3.03
N THR A 154 14.90 5.81 4.10
CA THR A 154 15.68 4.57 4.00
C THR A 154 14.88 3.46 3.30
N TYR A 155 15.54 2.40 2.85
CA TYR A 155 14.84 1.25 2.23
C TYR A 155 13.79 0.58 3.16
N THR A 156 13.88 0.80 4.48
CA THR A 156 12.92 0.32 5.48
C THR A 156 11.73 1.24 5.71
N GLY A 157 11.68 2.41 5.05
CA GLY A 157 10.63 3.41 5.22
C GLY A 157 10.88 4.43 6.34
N LYS A 158 12.02 4.37 7.05
CA LYS A 158 12.37 5.40 8.04
C LYS A 158 12.67 6.72 7.33
N THR A 159 11.86 7.74 7.60
CA THR A 159 12.03 9.12 7.12
C THR A 159 13.24 9.78 7.78
N GLY A 160 14.06 10.44 6.96
CA GLY A 160 15.19 11.27 7.37
C GLY A 160 14.89 12.75 7.16
N ASP A 161 15.91 13.48 6.70
CA ASP A 161 15.86 14.93 6.49
C ASP A 161 14.91 15.34 5.37
N SER A 162 14.32 16.52 5.51
CA SER A 162 13.47 17.12 4.48
C SER A 162 14.30 17.78 3.40
N VAL A 163 13.92 17.54 2.15
CA VAL A 163 14.59 18.05 0.95
C VAL A 163 13.87 19.26 0.39
N LYS A 164 12.53 19.16 0.24
CA LYS A 164 11.70 20.24 -0.31
C LYS A 164 10.31 20.22 0.31
N ARG A 165 9.74 21.40 0.52
CA ARG A 165 8.35 21.60 0.95
C ARG A 165 7.74 22.72 0.12
N GLU A 166 6.54 22.49 -0.40
CA GLU A 166 5.81 23.44 -1.24
C GLU A 166 4.33 23.43 -0.87
N GLU A 167 3.74 24.60 -0.69
CA GLU A 167 2.30 24.74 -0.42
C GLU A 167 1.58 25.10 -1.71
N PHE A 168 0.37 24.57 -1.88
CA PHE A 168 -0.44 24.86 -3.05
C PHE A 168 -1.92 25.01 -2.69
N GLU A 169 -2.61 25.76 -3.53
CA GLU A 169 -4.04 25.98 -3.49
C GLU A 169 -4.59 25.82 -4.91
N LEU A 170 -5.62 24.99 -5.06
CA LEU A 170 -6.26 24.66 -6.34
C LEU A 170 -7.77 24.81 -6.19
N ASP A 171 -8.37 25.59 -7.08
CA ASP A 171 -9.82 25.64 -7.23
C ASP A 171 -10.22 24.63 -8.32
N MET A 172 -10.90 23.56 -7.92
CA MET A 172 -11.35 22.50 -8.82
C MET A 172 -12.85 22.63 -9.06
N GLY A 173 -13.21 23.04 -10.28
CA GLY A 173 -14.59 23.04 -10.76
C GLY A 173 -15.22 21.66 -10.85
#